data_AF-A0A937FX31-F1
#
_entry.id   AF-A0A937FX31-F1
#
_cell.length_a   1.000
_cell.length_b   1.000
_cell.length_c   1.000
_cell.angle_alpha   90.00
_cell.angle_beta   90.00
_cell.angle_gamma   90.00
#
_symmetry.space_group_name_H-M   'P 1'
#
loop_
_entity.id
_entity.type
_entity.pdbx_description
1 polymer ?
#
loop_
_entity_poly.entity_id
_entity_poly.type
_entity_poly.pdbx_seq_one_letter_code
_entity_poly.pdbx_strand_id
1 'polypeptide(L)'
;MNKKKRTRIPDEIAAEILFLSDRTCCVCTQRGKEVQIHHIDENPSNNNIYNLAVLCFDCHNYTMINGGFGRKLNAAQVQKFREDWLIRVKKRKEDADKLASIETVTGSTKTVIHNDNEQYQYSKYKLVTDNDILRIYLENIVQIHDKLLESSQEKWDSGVTAIMVQGNIDIINFYEEVLVELCSFYPKGHFDNKTPNTYITEIVSSKYLWHRLVLETGGLGKGGTIIPTMVGGNVMEDLKVMIAQMAGALSLDNGIDFFTWKKKWVK
;
A
#
# COMPACT_ATOMS: atom_id res chain seq x y z
N MET A 1 -3.37 -5.69 41.05
CA MET A 1 -3.40 -4.82 39.85
C MET A 1 -4.75 -4.98 39.18
N ASN A 2 -5.58 -3.93 39.13
CA ASN A 2 -6.84 -3.98 38.38
C ASN A 2 -6.51 -4.11 36.89
N LYS A 3 -6.95 -5.21 36.27
CA LYS A 3 -6.82 -5.45 34.83
C LYS A 3 -7.65 -4.36 34.14
N LYS A 4 -7.01 -3.36 33.50
CA LYS A 4 -7.73 -2.35 32.70
C LYS A 4 -8.64 -3.09 31.72
N LYS A 5 -9.96 -2.88 31.79
CA LYS A 5 -10.92 -3.49 30.87
C LYS A 5 -10.58 -2.98 29.46
N ARG A 6 -10.16 -3.86 28.56
CA ARG A 6 -9.84 -3.47 27.18
C ARG A 6 -11.15 -3.09 26.49
N THR A 7 -11.30 -1.82 26.15
CA THR A 7 -12.33 -1.35 25.23
C THR A 7 -11.86 -1.71 23.83
N ARG A 8 -12.70 -2.38 23.05
CA ARG A 8 -12.39 -2.67 21.64
C ARG A 8 -12.32 -1.36 20.87
N ILE A 9 -11.30 -1.20 20.03
CA ILE A 9 -11.23 -0.09 19.07
C ILE A 9 -12.35 -0.34 18.04
N PRO A 10 -13.23 0.64 17.75
CA PRO A 10 -14.23 0.50 16.70
C PRO A 10 -13.59 0.09 15.37
N ASP A 11 -14.27 -0.81 14.63
CA ASP A 11 -13.68 -1.42 13.43
C ASP A 11 -13.36 -0.38 12.34
N GLU A 12 -14.18 0.68 12.21
CA GLU A 12 -13.96 1.81 11.29
C GLU A 12 -12.67 2.57 11.64
N ILE A 13 -12.47 2.94 12.92
CA ILE A 13 -11.26 3.65 13.38
C ILE A 13 -10.02 2.77 13.20
N ALA A 14 -10.15 1.47 13.47
CA ALA A 14 -9.06 0.52 13.27
C ALA A 14 -8.69 0.39 11.79
N ALA A 15 -9.68 0.31 10.90
CA ALA A 15 -9.46 0.27 9.45
C ALA A 15 -8.81 1.57 8.96
N GLU A 16 -9.28 2.73 9.42
CA GLU A 16 -8.75 4.04 9.04
C GLU A 16 -7.28 4.18 9.42
N ILE A 17 -6.90 3.92 10.68
CA ILE A 17 -5.49 4.06 11.09
C ILE A 17 -4.58 3.03 10.41
N LEU A 18 -5.08 1.83 10.14
CA LEU A 18 -4.35 0.81 9.38
C LEU A 18 -4.15 1.25 7.93
N PHE A 19 -5.14 1.88 7.30
CA PHE A 19 -5.02 2.43 5.95
C PHE A 19 -4.03 3.60 5.89
N LEU A 20 -4.16 4.58 6.80
CA LEU A 20 -3.30 5.76 6.86
C LEU A 20 -1.82 5.40 7.11
N SER A 21 -1.58 4.33 7.85
CA SER A 21 -0.23 3.82 8.14
C SER A 21 0.31 2.84 7.09
N ASP A 22 -0.43 2.60 6.00
CA ASP A 22 -0.07 1.58 5.00
C ASP A 22 0.19 0.21 5.65
N ARG A 23 -0.63 -0.12 6.67
CA ARG A 23 -0.53 -1.30 7.55
C ARG A 23 0.89 -1.60 8.03
N THR A 24 1.69 -0.55 8.22
CA THR A 24 3.13 -0.65 8.47
C THR A 24 3.50 0.03 9.78
N CYS A 25 4.42 -0.58 10.51
CA CYS A 25 4.96 -0.06 11.75
C CYS A 25 5.56 1.34 11.55
N CYS A 26 5.08 2.35 12.29
CA CYS A 26 5.60 3.71 12.16
C CYS A 26 7.04 3.89 12.67
N VAL A 27 7.53 2.97 13.50
CA VAL A 27 8.88 3.05 14.10
C VAL A 27 9.96 2.52 13.16
N CYS A 28 9.77 1.31 12.64
CA CYS A 28 10.78 0.67 11.78
C CYS A 28 10.50 0.82 10.29
N THR A 29 9.27 1.21 9.92
CA THR A 29 8.81 1.41 8.54
C THR A 29 9.04 0.21 7.61
N GLN A 30 9.17 -1.00 8.18
CA GLN A 30 9.34 -2.24 7.43
C GLN A 30 7.97 -2.87 7.13
N ARG A 31 7.63 -2.96 5.84
CA ARG A 31 6.43 -3.66 5.36
C ARG A 31 6.52 -5.18 5.59
N GLY A 32 5.37 -5.82 5.73
CA GLY A 32 5.23 -7.27 5.88
C GLY A 32 5.49 -7.82 7.27
N LYS A 33 5.61 -6.98 8.28
CA LYS A 33 5.61 -7.41 9.68
C LYS A 33 4.20 -7.45 10.22
N GLU A 34 3.93 -8.38 11.13
CA GLU A 34 2.68 -8.37 11.91
C GLU A 34 2.63 -7.11 12.79
N VAL A 35 1.49 -6.43 12.79
CA VAL A 35 1.28 -5.15 13.48
C VAL A 35 0.12 -5.18 14.47
N GLN A 36 0.20 -4.29 15.46
CA GLN A 36 -0.83 -4.01 16.45
C GLN A 36 -1.06 -2.50 16.54
N ILE A 37 -2.31 -2.11 16.78
CA ILE A 37 -2.66 -0.73 17.12
C ILE A 37 -2.33 -0.49 18.60
N HIS A 38 -1.50 0.52 18.85
CA HIS A 38 -1.01 0.96 20.14
C HIS A 38 -1.65 2.30 20.54
N HIS A 39 -2.23 2.37 21.74
CA HIS A 39 -2.66 3.62 22.37
C HIS A 39 -1.45 4.37 22.93
N ILE A 40 -1.14 5.54 22.39
CA ILE A 40 0.05 6.35 22.75
C ILE A 40 0.02 6.78 24.22
N ASP A 41 -1.16 7.11 24.75
CA ASP A 41 -1.38 7.48 26.14
C ASP A 41 -1.52 6.29 27.12
N GLU A 42 -1.36 5.06 26.64
CA GLU A 42 -1.57 3.81 27.40
C GLU A 42 -2.98 3.68 28.02
N ASN A 43 -3.97 4.44 27.52
CA ASN A 43 -5.38 4.38 27.91
C ASN A 43 -6.21 3.63 26.85
N PRO A 44 -6.63 2.38 27.11
CA PRO A 44 -7.34 1.56 26.13
C PRO A 44 -8.75 2.05 25.78
N SER A 45 -9.28 3.05 26.50
CA SER A 45 -10.58 3.66 26.20
C SER A 45 -10.47 4.91 25.32
N ASN A 46 -9.25 5.45 25.11
CA ASN A 46 -9.05 6.64 24.28
C ASN A 46 -8.81 6.23 22.82
N ASN A 47 -9.89 5.92 22.11
CA ASN A 47 -9.87 5.50 20.71
C ASN A 47 -9.81 6.67 19.71
N ASN A 48 -9.41 7.87 20.15
CA ASN A 48 -9.17 8.97 19.22
C ASN A 48 -8.05 8.58 18.26
N ILE A 49 -8.26 8.74 16.94
CA ILE A 49 -7.29 8.33 15.92
C ILE A 49 -5.91 8.97 16.08
N TYR A 50 -5.82 10.18 16.63
CA TYR A 50 -4.56 10.86 16.93
C TYR A 50 -3.79 10.22 18.10
N ASN A 51 -4.47 9.46 18.95
CA ASN A 51 -3.89 8.68 20.05
C ASN A 51 -3.50 7.25 19.63
N LEU A 52 -3.76 6.83 18.39
CA LEU A 52 -3.48 5.48 17.91
C LEU A 52 -2.25 5.45 17.00
N ALA A 53 -1.33 4.54 17.24
CA ALA A 53 -0.17 4.27 16.38
C ALA A 53 -0.11 2.80 15.95
N VAL A 54 0.37 2.52 14.75
CA VAL A 54 0.56 1.14 14.27
C VAL A 54 2.00 0.72 14.51
N LEU A 55 2.21 -0.34 15.30
CA LEU A 55 3.52 -0.86 15.67
C LEU A 55 3.63 -2.34 15.30
N CYS A 56 4.78 -2.78 14.78
CA CYS A 56 5.06 -4.22 14.70
C CYS A 56 5.32 -4.79 16.09
N PHE A 57 5.19 -6.10 16.26
CA PHE A 57 5.40 -6.75 17.57
C PHE A 57 6.79 -6.46 18.16
N ASP A 58 7.84 -6.44 17.34
CA ASP A 58 9.20 -6.09 17.78
C ASP A 58 9.22 -4.68 18.40
N CYS A 59 8.70 -3.69 17.67
CA CYS A 59 8.70 -2.30 18.12
C CYS A 59 7.74 -2.06 19.27
N HIS A 60 6.61 -2.78 19.29
CA HIS A 60 5.65 -2.74 20.38
C HIS A 60 6.28 -3.23 21.69
N ASN A 61 7.12 -4.26 21.66
CA ASN A 61 7.83 -4.75 22.85
C ASN A 61 8.73 -3.68 23.50
N TYR A 62 9.33 -2.77 22.73
CA TYR A 62 10.11 -1.66 23.29
C TYR A 62 9.28 -0.65 24.08
N THR A 63 7.96 -0.61 23.87
CA THR A 63 7.02 0.19 24.68
C THR A 63 6.69 -0.45 26.03
N MET A 64 7.06 -1.72 26.23
CA MET A 64 6.73 -2.49 27.44
C MET A 64 7.95 -2.76 28.33
N ILE A 65 9.13 -2.24 27.98
CA ILE A 65 10.35 -2.40 28.77
C ILE A 65 10.19 -1.74 30.14
N ASN A 66 10.48 -2.51 31.19
CA ASN A 66 10.56 -2.06 32.58
C ASN A 66 11.96 -2.40 33.12
N GLY A 67 12.71 -1.39 33.57
CA GLY A 67 14.08 -1.57 34.07
C GLY A 67 15.14 -1.80 32.99
N GLY A 68 16.40 -2.01 33.41
CA GLY A 68 17.55 -2.19 32.52
C GLY A 68 18.19 -0.87 32.04
N PHE A 69 19.30 -0.97 31.30
CA PHE A 69 20.02 0.19 30.75
C PHE A 69 19.39 0.77 29.48
N GLY A 70 18.57 0.00 28.78
CA GLY A 70 17.93 0.42 27.53
C GLY A 70 16.83 1.46 27.77
N ARG A 71 16.75 2.46 26.88
CA ARG A 71 15.68 3.48 26.93
C ARG A 71 14.37 2.90 26.38
N LYS A 72 13.31 2.95 27.19
CA LYS A 72 11.93 2.61 26.78
C LYS A 72 11.51 3.47 25.57
N LEU A 73 10.83 2.87 24.60
CA LEU A 73 10.13 3.60 23.53
C LEU A 73 8.88 4.24 24.15
N ASN A 74 8.95 5.53 24.47
CA ASN A 74 7.88 6.24 25.18
C ASN A 74 6.88 6.93 24.24
N ALA A 75 5.78 7.43 24.80
CA ALA A 75 4.69 8.09 24.07
C ALA A 75 5.19 9.22 23.14
N ALA A 76 6.10 10.08 23.62
CA ALA A 76 6.63 11.19 22.84
C ALA A 76 7.45 10.72 21.63
N GLN A 77 8.17 9.60 21.75
CA GLN A 77 8.88 9.00 20.62
C GLN A 77 7.90 8.35 19.64
N VAL A 78 6.93 7.58 20.12
CA VAL A 78 5.90 6.93 19.28
C VAL A 78 5.12 7.97 18.49
N GLN A 79 4.73 9.09 19.12
CA GLN A 79 4.03 10.18 18.44
C GLN A 79 4.86 10.75 17.28
N LYS A 80 6.14 11.05 17.51
CA LYS A 80 7.03 11.56 16.45
C LYS A 80 7.17 10.58 15.28
N PHE A 81 7.39 9.30 15.57
CA PHE A 81 7.48 8.26 14.54
C PHE A 81 6.17 8.11 13.76
N ARG A 82 5.02 8.15 14.46
CA ARG A 82 3.70 8.12 13.83
C ARG A 82 3.51 9.28 12.87
N GLU A 83 3.69 10.52 13.34
CA GLU A 83 3.46 11.72 12.53
C GLU A 83 4.33 11.73 11.27
N ASP A 84 5.62 11.47 11.43
CA ASP A 84 6.57 11.39 10.32
C ASP A 84 6.19 10.26 9.34
N TRP A 85 5.82 9.06 9.83
CA TRP A 85 5.42 7.97 8.96
C TRP A 85 4.17 8.27 8.16
N LEU A 86 3.12 8.82 8.78
CA LEU A 86 1.87 9.17 8.10
C LEU A 86 2.11 10.23 7.00
N ILE A 87 2.98 11.21 7.25
CA ILE A 87 3.38 12.19 6.24
C ILE A 87 4.08 11.51 5.06
N ARG A 88 5.00 10.58 5.32
CA ARG A 88 5.69 9.84 4.26
C ARG A 88 4.77 8.91 3.48
N VAL A 89 3.81 8.25 4.12
CA VAL A 89 2.79 7.43 3.44
C VAL A 89 1.96 8.31 2.51
N LYS A 90 1.41 9.41 3.04
CA LYS A 90 0.60 10.34 2.25
C LYS A 90 1.35 10.86 1.02
N LYS A 91 2.58 11.35 1.22
CA LYS A 91 3.41 11.86 0.11
C LYS A 91 3.68 10.79 -0.95
N ARG A 92 4.01 9.56 -0.55
CA ARG A 92 4.27 8.46 -1.50
C ARG A 92 3.04 8.11 -2.32
N LYS A 93 1.85 8.10 -1.69
CA LYS A 93 0.58 7.89 -2.40
C LYS A 93 0.29 9.03 -3.38
N GLU A 94 0.45 10.28 -2.96
CA GLU A 94 0.29 11.45 -3.85
C GLU A 94 1.28 11.44 -5.03
N ASP A 95 2.52 10.99 -4.81
CA ASP A 95 3.51 10.90 -5.88
C ASP A 95 3.22 9.74 -6.85
N ALA A 96 2.67 8.62 -6.37
CA ALA A 96 2.22 7.51 -7.21
C ALA A 96 0.96 7.88 -8.03
N ASP A 97 -0.01 8.55 -7.42
CA ASP A 97 -1.22 9.09 -8.05
C ASP A 97 -0.89 10.05 -9.19
N LYS A 98 0.07 10.97 -9.00
CA LYS A 98 0.56 11.85 -10.08
C LYS A 98 1.16 11.09 -11.26
N LEU A 99 1.64 9.85 -11.07
CA LEU A 99 2.24 9.06 -12.15
C LEU A 99 1.21 8.16 -12.83
N ALA A 100 0.30 7.57 -12.06
CA ALA A 100 -0.56 6.49 -12.53
C ALA A 100 -2.02 6.92 -12.74
N SER A 101 -2.42 8.12 -12.32
CA SER A 101 -3.83 8.55 -12.45
C SER A 101 -4.32 8.59 -13.89
N ILE A 102 -5.60 8.28 -14.10
CA ILE A 102 -6.20 8.35 -15.45
C ILE A 102 -6.03 9.75 -16.04
N GLU A 103 -6.22 10.80 -15.25
CA GLU A 103 -6.05 12.19 -15.70
C GLU A 103 -4.63 12.43 -16.23
N THR A 104 -3.60 12.03 -15.48
CA THR A 104 -2.21 12.25 -15.90
C THR A 104 -1.85 11.40 -17.12
N VAL A 105 -2.31 10.14 -17.16
CA VAL A 105 -1.93 9.17 -18.19
C VAL A 105 -2.64 9.44 -19.52
N THR A 106 -3.90 9.89 -19.48
CA THR A 106 -4.72 10.08 -20.69
C THR A 106 -5.03 11.53 -21.02
N GLY A 107 -4.71 12.49 -20.14
CA GLY A 107 -5.11 13.89 -20.28
C GLY A 107 -6.63 14.12 -20.15
N SER A 108 -7.39 13.13 -19.68
CA SER A 108 -8.85 13.21 -19.58
C SER A 108 -9.26 13.81 -18.24
N THR A 109 -9.98 14.93 -18.26
CA THR A 109 -10.59 15.55 -17.07
C THR A 109 -11.93 14.93 -16.70
N LYS A 110 -12.38 13.87 -17.41
CA LYS A 110 -13.54 13.09 -16.99
C LYS A 110 -13.18 12.38 -15.71
N THR A 111 -13.51 13.02 -14.60
CA THR A 111 -13.27 12.56 -13.25
C THR A 111 -13.95 11.21 -13.07
N VAL A 112 -13.16 10.15 -12.94
CA VAL A 112 -13.64 9.00 -12.18
C VAL A 112 -13.69 9.49 -10.74
N ILE A 113 -14.88 9.90 -10.29
CA ILE A 113 -15.05 10.54 -8.99
C ILE A 113 -14.70 9.51 -7.91
N HIS A 114 -13.50 9.62 -7.34
CA HIS A 114 -13.15 9.01 -6.06
C HIS A 114 -13.85 9.81 -4.94
N ASN A 115 -15.15 9.57 -4.77
CA ASN A 115 -15.90 10.19 -3.68
C ASN A 115 -15.56 9.46 -2.37
N ASP A 116 -14.58 10.00 -1.64
CA ASP A 116 -14.18 9.55 -0.30
C ASP A 116 -15.12 10.05 0.83
N ASN A 117 -16.30 10.59 0.49
CA ASN A 117 -17.29 10.98 1.50
C ASN A 117 -18.37 9.91 1.66
N GLU A 118 -18.38 9.29 2.84
CA GLU A 118 -19.45 8.47 3.39
C GLU A 118 -20.73 9.31 3.58
N GLN A 119 -21.64 9.29 2.60
CA GLN A 119 -23.10 9.29 2.78
C GLN A 119 -23.80 9.44 1.41
N TYR A 120 -24.63 8.44 1.02
CA TYR A 120 -25.76 8.56 0.07
C TYR A 120 -25.41 9.06 -1.37
N GLN A 121 -25.74 8.45 -2.52
CA GLN A 121 -26.82 7.58 -2.99
C GLN A 121 -26.35 6.85 -4.26
N TYR A 122 -27.05 5.76 -4.59
CA TYR A 122 -27.01 5.08 -5.88
C TYR A 122 -27.38 6.02 -7.05
N SER A 123 -26.37 6.49 -7.78
CA SER A 123 -26.36 6.82 -9.22
C SER A 123 -25.03 7.53 -9.47
N LYS A 124 -24.12 7.15 -10.37
CA LYS A 124 -24.31 6.76 -11.77
C LYS A 124 -23.00 6.08 -12.21
N TYR A 125 -23.02 4.77 -12.39
CA TYR A 125 -21.97 4.02 -13.07
C TYR A 125 -22.28 3.97 -14.56
N LYS A 126 -21.23 3.98 -15.39
CA LYS A 126 -21.20 3.92 -16.86
C LYS A 126 -21.65 5.22 -17.55
N LEU A 127 -20.68 6.00 -18.04
CA LEU A 127 -20.91 7.01 -19.08
C LEU A 127 -20.04 6.67 -20.29
N VAL A 128 -20.50 5.63 -21.01
CA VAL A 128 -20.52 5.50 -22.48
C VAL A 128 -19.57 6.46 -23.20
N THR A 129 -18.27 6.28 -22.96
CA THR A 129 -17.08 6.78 -23.69
C THR A 129 -15.79 6.07 -23.18
N ASP A 130 -15.93 5.04 -22.34
CA ASP A 130 -14.88 4.49 -21.45
C ASP A 130 -13.86 3.58 -22.15
N ASN A 131 -14.23 2.94 -23.27
CA ASN A 131 -13.34 2.01 -23.98
C ASN A 131 -12.09 2.71 -24.52
N ASP A 132 -12.24 3.94 -25.02
CA ASP A 132 -11.11 4.73 -25.51
C ASP A 132 -10.20 5.17 -24.37
N ILE A 133 -10.77 5.53 -23.21
CA ILE A 133 -9.99 5.93 -22.03
C ILE A 133 -9.18 4.74 -21.51
N LEU A 134 -9.80 3.57 -21.34
CA LEU A 134 -9.10 2.35 -20.92
C LEU A 134 -7.97 1.99 -21.89
N ARG A 135 -8.24 2.05 -23.19
CA ARG A 135 -7.24 1.76 -24.23
C ARG A 135 -6.07 2.73 -24.15
N ILE A 136 -6.33 4.04 -24.12
CA ILE A 136 -5.30 5.08 -24.02
C ILE A 136 -4.51 4.91 -22.71
N TYR A 137 -5.20 4.63 -21.61
CA TYR A 137 -4.59 4.39 -20.31
C TYR A 137 -3.60 3.23 -20.37
N LEU A 138 -4.05 2.06 -20.84
CA LEU A 138 -3.21 0.88 -20.96
C LEU A 138 -2.04 1.12 -21.94
N GLU A 139 -2.25 1.81 -23.07
CA GLU A 139 -1.18 2.13 -24.02
C GLU A 139 -0.10 3.05 -23.43
N ASN A 140 -0.50 4.06 -22.65
CA ASN A 140 0.42 5.07 -22.11
C ASN A 140 1.09 4.64 -20.80
N ILE A 141 0.40 3.86 -19.95
CA ILE A 141 0.95 3.44 -18.65
C ILE A 141 2.22 2.59 -18.80
N VAL A 142 2.35 1.87 -19.92
CA VAL A 142 3.57 1.13 -20.28
C VAL A 142 4.79 2.05 -20.42
N GLN A 143 4.62 3.25 -20.99
CA GLN A 143 5.75 4.18 -21.16
C GLN A 143 6.23 4.75 -19.82
N ILE A 144 5.29 4.97 -18.88
CA ILE A 144 5.60 5.43 -17.52
C ILE A 144 6.29 4.33 -16.74
N HIS A 145 5.78 3.09 -16.88
CA HIS A 145 6.39 1.89 -16.32
C HIS A 145 7.84 1.71 -16.78
N ASP A 146 8.12 1.79 -18.08
CA ASP A 146 9.47 1.61 -18.63
C ASP A 146 10.47 2.64 -18.05
N LYS A 147 10.07 3.92 -17.95
CA LYS A 147 10.89 4.98 -17.33
C LYS A 147 11.13 4.72 -15.84
N LEU A 148 10.12 4.23 -15.13
CA LEU A 148 10.25 3.94 -13.71
C LEU A 148 11.17 2.74 -13.47
N LEU A 149 11.10 1.72 -14.33
CA LEU A 149 12.03 0.59 -14.33
C LEU A 149 13.48 1.05 -14.57
N GLU A 150 13.73 1.93 -15.54
CA GLU A 150 15.07 2.49 -15.79
C GLU A 150 15.63 3.16 -14.53
N SER A 151 14.86 4.05 -13.89
CA SER A 151 15.30 4.72 -12.65
C SER A 151 15.43 3.79 -11.44
N SER A 152 14.66 2.70 -11.41
CA SER A 152 14.72 1.70 -10.34
C SER A 152 15.90 0.74 -10.54
N GLN A 153 16.29 0.47 -11.79
CA GLN A 153 17.46 -0.31 -12.12
C GLN A 153 18.73 0.32 -11.55
N GLU A 154 18.89 1.64 -11.66
CA GLU A 154 20.03 2.36 -11.05
C GLU A 154 20.11 2.15 -9.53
N LYS A 155 18.95 2.06 -8.86
CA LYS A 155 18.86 1.80 -7.42
C LYS A 155 19.21 0.35 -7.09
N TRP A 156 18.78 -0.60 -7.91
CA TRP A 156 19.11 -2.02 -7.75
C TRP A 156 20.61 -2.26 -7.98
N ASP A 157 21.20 -1.62 -8.98
CA ASP A 157 22.63 -1.73 -9.33
C ASP A 157 23.56 -1.12 -8.28
N SER A 158 23.03 -0.31 -7.35
CA SER A 158 23.82 0.28 -6.26
C SER A 158 24.45 -0.77 -5.32
N GLY A 159 23.85 -1.96 -5.20
CA GLY A 159 24.24 -2.99 -4.23
C GLY A 159 23.98 -2.61 -2.76
N VAL A 160 23.50 -1.40 -2.47
CA VAL A 160 23.17 -0.95 -1.12
C VAL A 160 21.73 -1.35 -0.81
N THR A 161 21.54 -2.36 0.04
CA THR A 161 20.22 -2.92 0.36
C THR A 161 19.11 -1.89 0.62
N ALA A 162 19.40 -0.82 1.37
CA ALA A 162 18.41 0.24 1.61
C ALA A 162 17.98 0.99 0.33
N ILE A 163 18.91 1.23 -0.60
CA ILE A 163 18.64 1.88 -1.90
C ILE A 163 17.91 0.90 -2.82
N MET A 164 18.31 -0.37 -2.84
CA MET A 164 17.62 -1.41 -3.61
C MET A 164 16.16 -1.57 -3.16
N VAL A 165 15.92 -1.54 -1.84
CA VAL A 165 14.57 -1.54 -1.26
C VAL A 165 13.77 -0.33 -1.74
N GLN A 166 14.40 0.85 -1.84
CA GLN A 166 13.73 2.03 -2.37
C GLN A 166 13.32 1.84 -3.83
N GLY A 167 14.17 1.24 -4.68
CA GLY A 167 13.81 0.90 -6.06
C GLY A 167 12.59 -0.02 -6.15
N ASN A 168 12.51 -1.03 -5.27
CA ASN A 168 11.30 -1.87 -5.17
C ASN A 168 10.07 -1.07 -4.73
N ILE A 169 10.21 -0.20 -3.73
CA ILE A 169 9.11 0.61 -3.20
C ILE A 169 8.55 1.55 -4.28
N ASP A 170 9.40 2.14 -5.11
CA ASP A 170 8.96 3.07 -6.15
C ASP A 170 8.06 2.38 -7.17
N ILE A 171 8.47 1.20 -7.66
CA ILE A 171 7.67 0.39 -8.59
C ILE A 171 6.40 -0.12 -7.91
N ILE A 172 6.48 -0.61 -6.67
CA ILE A 172 5.33 -1.17 -5.96
C ILE A 172 4.26 -0.10 -5.71
N ASN A 173 4.63 1.11 -5.29
CA ASN A 173 3.66 2.18 -5.09
C ASN A 173 2.99 2.57 -6.41
N PHE A 174 3.75 2.62 -7.50
CA PHE A 174 3.19 2.84 -8.84
C PHE A 174 2.21 1.72 -9.23
N TYR A 175 2.57 0.46 -9.02
CA TYR A 175 1.68 -0.67 -9.32
C TYR A 175 0.43 -0.70 -8.43
N GLU A 176 0.54 -0.35 -7.15
CA GLU A 176 -0.61 -0.20 -6.26
C GLU A 176 -1.62 0.80 -6.86
N GLU A 177 -1.14 1.94 -7.34
CA GLU A 177 -2.01 2.95 -7.94
C GLU A 177 -2.58 2.52 -9.29
N VAL A 178 -1.79 1.87 -10.15
CA VAL A 178 -2.32 1.27 -11.39
C VAL A 178 -3.45 0.29 -11.09
N LEU A 179 -3.31 -0.53 -10.05
CA LEU A 179 -4.38 -1.45 -9.63
C LEU A 179 -5.62 -0.69 -9.14
N VAL A 180 -5.46 0.38 -8.36
CA VAL A 180 -6.56 1.25 -7.90
C VAL A 180 -7.29 1.87 -9.08
N GLU A 181 -6.57 2.38 -10.07
CA GLU A 181 -7.13 2.98 -11.27
C GLU A 181 -7.84 1.94 -12.15
N LEU A 182 -7.26 0.75 -12.30
CA LEU A 182 -7.93 -0.33 -13.02
C LEU A 182 -9.21 -0.81 -12.32
N CYS A 183 -9.28 -0.75 -10.99
CA CYS A 183 -10.50 -1.05 -10.24
C CYS A 183 -11.64 -0.08 -10.59
N SER A 184 -11.33 1.14 -11.03
CA SER A 184 -12.31 2.17 -11.36
C SER A 184 -13.18 1.80 -12.58
N PHE A 185 -12.69 0.90 -13.44
CA PHE A 185 -13.42 0.34 -14.58
C PHE A 185 -14.38 -0.79 -14.20
N TYR A 186 -14.41 -1.21 -12.94
CA TYR A 186 -15.33 -2.23 -12.43
C TYR A 186 -16.57 -1.59 -11.76
N PRO A 187 -17.69 -2.32 -11.64
CA PRO A 187 -18.88 -1.83 -10.93
C PRO A 187 -18.62 -1.47 -9.45
N LYS A 188 -19.48 -0.63 -8.86
CA LYS A 188 -19.41 -0.31 -7.43
C LYS A 188 -19.43 -1.57 -6.57
N GLY A 189 -18.58 -1.59 -5.54
CA GLY A 189 -18.56 -2.66 -4.55
C GLY A 189 -18.06 -4.01 -5.08
N HIS A 190 -17.54 -4.05 -6.31
CA HIS A 190 -17.03 -5.28 -6.92
C HIS A 190 -15.93 -5.95 -6.09
N PHE A 191 -15.13 -5.14 -5.38
CA PHE A 191 -14.02 -5.59 -4.55
C PHE A 191 -14.41 -5.68 -3.08
N ASP A 192 -15.22 -6.68 -2.74
CA ASP A 192 -15.64 -6.99 -1.35
C ASP A 192 -16.35 -5.81 -0.66
N ASN A 193 -17.11 -5.00 -1.42
CA ASN A 193 -17.74 -3.76 -0.96
C ASN A 193 -16.78 -2.73 -0.32
N LYS A 194 -15.47 -2.86 -0.54
CA LYS A 194 -14.45 -1.92 -0.08
C LYS A 194 -14.16 -0.88 -1.16
N THR A 195 -13.55 0.23 -0.75
CA THR A 195 -12.95 1.16 -1.71
C THR A 195 -11.75 0.48 -2.39
N PRO A 196 -11.45 0.78 -3.67
CA PRO A 196 -10.28 0.24 -4.36
C PRO A 196 -8.99 0.40 -3.56
N ASN A 197 -8.77 1.60 -3.02
CA ASN A 197 -7.63 1.95 -2.17
C ASN A 197 -7.48 1.01 -0.97
N THR A 198 -8.58 0.77 -0.23
CA THR A 198 -8.57 -0.14 0.92
C THR A 198 -8.29 -1.57 0.49
N TYR A 199 -9.00 -2.06 -0.53
CA TYR A 199 -8.88 -3.42 -1.02
C TYR A 199 -7.46 -3.74 -1.52
N ILE A 200 -6.89 -2.86 -2.34
CA ILE A 200 -5.53 -3.03 -2.87
C ILE A 200 -4.49 -2.94 -1.75
N THR A 201 -4.60 -1.96 -0.84
CA THR A 201 -3.69 -1.85 0.33
C THR A 201 -3.67 -3.15 1.16
N GLU A 202 -4.84 -3.76 1.38
CA GLU A 202 -4.94 -5.03 2.11
C GLU A 202 -4.27 -6.20 1.38
N ILE A 203 -4.48 -6.31 0.07
CA ILE A 203 -3.82 -7.35 -0.74
C ILE A 203 -2.30 -7.18 -0.70
N VAL A 204 -1.80 -5.96 -0.93
CA VAL A 204 -0.36 -5.73 -0.97
C VAL A 204 0.28 -6.00 0.39
N SER A 205 -0.35 -5.55 1.47
CA SER A 205 0.08 -5.86 2.83
C SER A 205 0.15 -7.36 3.10
N SER A 206 -0.84 -8.12 2.63
CA SER A 206 -0.88 -9.58 2.76
C SER A 206 0.26 -10.25 1.99
N LYS A 207 0.58 -9.78 0.78
CA LYS A 207 1.71 -10.29 -0.02
C LYS A 207 3.05 -10.02 0.64
N TYR A 208 3.25 -8.81 1.17
CA TYR A 208 4.45 -8.50 1.94
C TYR A 208 4.61 -9.43 3.15
N LEU A 209 3.53 -9.69 3.89
CA LEU A 209 3.55 -10.59 5.02
C LEU A 209 3.90 -12.03 4.60
N TRP A 210 3.22 -12.54 3.57
CA TRP A 210 3.48 -13.87 3.03
C TRP A 210 4.94 -14.05 2.61
N HIS A 211 5.46 -13.17 1.75
CA HIS A 211 6.84 -13.28 1.26
C HIS A 211 7.86 -13.14 2.38
N ARG A 212 7.60 -12.30 3.39
CA ARG A 212 8.48 -12.21 4.56
C ARG A 212 8.49 -13.51 5.35
N LEU A 213 7.32 -14.07 5.65
CA LEU A 213 7.21 -15.34 6.40
C LEU A 213 7.92 -16.49 5.71
N VAL A 214 7.84 -16.56 4.38
CA VAL A 214 8.52 -17.59 3.57
C VAL A 214 10.04 -17.40 3.57
N LEU A 215 10.52 -16.15 3.50
CA LEU A 215 11.95 -15.86 3.39
C LEU A 215 12.68 -15.87 4.75
N GLU A 216 12.01 -15.56 5.85
CA GLU A 216 12.58 -15.56 7.21
C GLU A 216 12.53 -16.95 7.86
N THR A 217 13.12 -17.95 7.21
CA THR A 217 13.11 -19.37 7.65
C THR A 217 13.70 -19.61 9.04
N GLY A 218 14.61 -18.76 9.50
CA GLY A 218 15.19 -18.82 10.86
C GLY A 218 14.30 -18.23 11.97
N GLY A 219 13.14 -17.68 11.61
CA GLY A 219 12.23 -16.94 12.47
C GLY A 219 12.18 -15.45 12.11
N LEU A 220 11.05 -14.82 12.47
CA LEU A 220 10.75 -13.43 12.15
C LEU A 220 11.88 -12.47 12.59
N GLY A 221 12.26 -11.56 11.70
CA GLY A 221 13.28 -10.54 11.93
C GLY A 221 14.73 -11.03 11.91
N LYS A 222 15.01 -12.31 11.61
CA LYS A 222 16.38 -12.86 11.66
C LYS A 222 17.15 -12.83 10.35
N GLY A 223 16.51 -12.55 9.21
CA GLY A 223 17.19 -12.63 7.91
C GLY A 223 17.98 -11.38 7.50
N GLY A 224 18.09 -10.37 8.37
CA GLY A 224 18.92 -9.19 8.13
C GLY A 224 18.38 -8.26 7.03
N THR A 225 19.28 -7.44 6.46
CA THR A 225 18.92 -6.36 5.52
C THR A 225 18.60 -6.82 4.11
N ILE A 226 18.91 -8.07 3.76
CA ILE A 226 18.60 -8.64 2.43
C ILE A 226 17.12 -9.05 2.29
N ILE A 227 16.47 -9.42 3.40
CA ILE A 227 15.06 -9.85 3.38
C ILE A 227 14.13 -8.77 2.82
N PRO A 228 14.16 -7.50 3.26
CA PRO A 228 13.34 -6.46 2.67
C PRO A 228 13.52 -6.31 1.14
N THR A 229 14.74 -6.51 0.63
CA THR A 229 15.01 -6.47 -0.81
C THR A 229 14.31 -7.63 -1.52
N MET A 230 14.46 -8.85 -1.03
CA MET A 230 13.84 -10.05 -1.63
C MET A 230 12.32 -10.02 -1.54
N VAL A 231 11.78 -9.61 -0.39
CA VAL A 231 10.33 -9.44 -0.18
C VAL A 231 9.78 -8.40 -1.17
N GLY A 232 10.45 -7.25 -1.31
CA GLY A 232 10.07 -6.23 -2.27
C GLY A 232 10.05 -6.76 -3.70
N GLY A 233 11.11 -7.45 -4.14
CA GLY A 233 11.16 -8.03 -5.49
C GLY A 233 10.02 -9.02 -5.76
N ASN A 234 9.70 -9.89 -4.79
CA ASN A 234 8.60 -10.85 -4.93
C ASN A 234 7.22 -10.17 -4.97
N VAL A 235 7.00 -9.15 -4.12
CA VAL A 235 5.74 -8.38 -4.14
C VAL A 235 5.59 -7.63 -5.45
N MET A 236 6.67 -7.01 -5.95
CA MET A 236 6.67 -6.32 -7.23
C MET A 236 6.25 -7.26 -8.37
N GLU A 237 6.78 -8.48 -8.43
CA GLU A 237 6.41 -9.48 -9.43
C GLU A 237 4.93 -9.88 -9.32
N ASP A 238 4.45 -10.13 -8.09
CA ASP A 238 3.04 -10.43 -7.85
C ASP A 238 2.10 -9.34 -8.38
N LEU A 239 2.41 -8.07 -8.10
CA LEU A 239 1.57 -6.95 -8.53
C LEU A 239 1.64 -6.73 -10.04
N LYS A 240 2.82 -6.90 -10.66
CA LYS A 240 2.97 -6.87 -12.12
C LYS A 240 2.04 -7.89 -12.79
N VAL A 241 1.96 -9.11 -12.26
CA VAL A 241 1.07 -10.16 -12.74
C VAL A 241 -0.40 -9.80 -12.51
N MET A 242 -0.75 -9.27 -11.33
CA MET A 242 -2.13 -8.84 -11.05
C MET A 242 -2.62 -7.77 -12.02
N ILE A 243 -1.77 -6.77 -12.33
CA ILE A 243 -2.10 -5.73 -13.31
C ILE A 243 -2.37 -6.35 -14.67
N ALA A 244 -1.53 -7.29 -15.11
CA ALA A 244 -1.74 -7.99 -16.37
C ALA A 244 -3.05 -8.81 -16.39
N GLN A 245 -3.43 -9.41 -15.27
CA GLN A 245 -4.72 -10.12 -15.15
C GLN A 245 -5.92 -9.18 -15.26
N MET A 246 -5.89 -8.05 -14.54
CA MET A 246 -6.96 -7.05 -14.60
C MET A 246 -7.07 -6.42 -16.00
N ALA A 247 -5.95 -6.03 -16.60
CA ALA A 247 -5.92 -5.50 -17.97
C ALA A 247 -6.46 -6.52 -18.98
N GLY A 248 -6.13 -7.81 -18.82
CA GLY A 248 -6.66 -8.87 -19.66
C GLY A 248 -8.16 -9.06 -19.53
N ALA A 249 -8.67 -9.08 -18.30
CA ALA A 249 -10.10 -9.18 -18.05
C ALA A 249 -10.87 -7.98 -18.64
N LEU A 250 -10.37 -6.76 -18.43
CA LEU A 250 -10.95 -5.55 -18.99
C LEU A 250 -10.86 -5.50 -20.53
N SER A 251 -9.84 -6.10 -21.14
CA SER A 251 -9.65 -6.05 -22.60
C SER A 251 -10.66 -6.87 -23.40
N LEU A 252 -11.29 -7.90 -22.79
CA LEU A 252 -12.19 -8.84 -23.48
C LEU A 252 -13.35 -8.14 -24.20
N ASP A 253 -13.93 -7.12 -23.57
CA ASP A 253 -15.11 -6.41 -24.09
C ASP A 253 -14.76 -5.06 -24.74
N ASN A 254 -13.46 -4.73 -24.85
CA ASN A 254 -13.00 -3.38 -25.17
C ASN A 254 -12.19 -3.26 -26.48
N GLY A 255 -12.02 -4.37 -27.22
CA GLY A 255 -11.31 -4.36 -28.51
C GLY A 255 -9.82 -4.01 -28.39
N ILE A 256 -9.22 -4.26 -27.22
CA ILE A 256 -7.81 -3.99 -26.92
C ILE A 256 -6.99 -5.23 -27.28
N ASP A 257 -5.89 -5.06 -28.02
CA ASP A 257 -4.92 -6.13 -28.29
C ASP A 257 -4.09 -6.45 -27.03
N PHE A 258 -4.71 -7.22 -26.15
CA PHE A 258 -4.13 -7.61 -24.87
C PHE A 258 -2.81 -8.38 -25.02
N PHE A 259 -2.66 -9.21 -26.05
CA PHE A 259 -1.44 -10.01 -26.21
C PHE A 259 -0.23 -9.13 -26.50
N THR A 260 -0.39 -8.17 -27.41
CA THR A 260 0.66 -7.18 -27.68
C THR A 260 0.93 -6.31 -26.47
N TRP A 261 -0.11 -5.83 -25.78
CA TRP A 261 0.05 -5.03 -24.57
C TRP A 261 0.78 -5.80 -23.46
N LYS A 262 0.37 -7.03 -23.17
CA LYS A 262 0.96 -7.88 -22.12
C LYS A 262 2.44 -8.12 -22.40
N LYS A 263 2.82 -8.37 -23.66
CA LYS A 263 4.24 -8.56 -24.04
C LYS A 263 5.10 -7.33 -23.71
N LYS A 264 4.54 -6.12 -23.84
CA LYS A 264 5.25 -4.89 -23.46
C LYS A 264 5.29 -4.73 -21.94
N TRP A 265 4.19 -5.00 -21.24
CA TRP A 265 4.08 -4.85 -19.80
C TRP A 265 4.98 -5.80 -18.98
N VAL A 266 5.09 -7.06 -19.40
CA VAL A 266 5.83 -8.08 -18.64
C VAL A 266 7.34 -8.11 -18.92
N LYS A 267 7.82 -7.25 -19.83
CA LYS A 267 9.23 -7.14 -20.19
C LYS A 267 10.07 -6.71 -19.00
#